data_AF-A0A6C0FAR5-F1
#
_entry.id   AF-A0A6C0FAR5-F1
#
_cell.length_a   1.000
_cell.length_b   1.000
_cell.length_c   1.000
_cell.angle_alpha   90.00
_cell.angle_beta   90.00
_cell.angle_gamma   90.00
#
_symmetry.space_group_name_H-M   'P 1'
#
loop_
_entity.id
_entity.type
_entity.pdbx_description
1 polymer ?
#
loop_
_entity_poly.entity_id
_entity_poly.type
_entity_poly.pdbx_seq_one_letter_code
_entity_poly.pdbx_strand_id
1 'polypeptide(L)'
;MDTVMSKLQDFYKLSGLSRILDIALAVSYIYVAWIVVHYLSSHLYVKWCVPPTVMGFVMAPFLVPSPHCTALRWVITTGGQQIITMWTVIGTWLFNLAINYTIKTKND
;
A
#
# COMPACT_ATOMS: atom_id res chain seq x y z
N MET A 1 8.96 -10.05 32.15
CA MET A 1 8.62 -9.71 30.75
C MET A 1 7.12 -9.83 30.53
N ASP A 2 6.48 -10.84 31.14
CA ASP A 2 5.04 -11.11 31.06
C ASP A 2 4.18 -10.06 31.79
N THR A 3 4.70 -9.47 32.88
CA THR A 3 4.06 -8.40 33.65
C THR A 3 4.04 -7.04 32.95
N VAL A 4 4.92 -6.82 31.97
CA VAL A 4 4.94 -5.59 31.16
C VAL A 4 3.98 -5.75 29.97
N MET A 5 3.96 -6.95 29.37
CA MET A 5 3.05 -7.28 28.28
C MET A 5 1.58 -7.25 28.74
N SER A 6 1.26 -7.74 29.95
CA SER A 6 -0.11 -7.69 30.48
C SER A 6 -0.58 -6.28 30.82
N LYS A 7 0.30 -5.43 31.37
CA LYS A 7 -0.02 -4.03 31.66
C LYS A 7 -0.19 -3.18 30.39
N LEU A 8 0.57 -3.48 29.34
CA LEU A 8 0.40 -2.87 28.03
C LEU A 8 -0.95 -3.26 27.40
N GLN A 9 -1.36 -4.52 27.56
CA GLN A 9 -2.65 -5.03 27.10
C GLN A 9 -3.84 -4.36 27.83
N ASP A 10 -3.70 -4.05 29.12
CA ASP A 10 -4.74 -3.36 29.89
C ASP A 10 -4.79 -1.84 29.60
N PHE A 11 -3.64 -1.18 29.38
CA PHE A 11 -3.60 0.23 28.93
C PHE A 11 -4.16 0.42 27.50
N TYR A 12 -3.91 -0.55 26.61
CA TYR A 12 -4.50 -0.63 25.27
C TYR A 12 -6.04 -0.71 25.32
N LYS A 13 -6.58 -1.46 26.28
CA LYS A 13 -8.02 -1.75 26.40
C LYS A 13 -8.86 -0.60 26.97
N LEU A 14 -8.24 0.33 27.70
CA LEU A 14 -8.91 1.41 28.45
C LEU A 14 -9.04 2.75 27.69
N SER A 15 -8.33 2.90 26.57
CA SER A 15 -8.48 4.07 25.69
C SER A 15 -9.03 3.60 24.35
N GLY A 16 -9.83 4.41 23.65
CA GLY A 16 -10.28 4.11 22.28
C GLY A 16 -9.15 3.89 21.26
N LEU A 17 -7.89 3.95 21.72
CA LEU A 17 -6.66 3.53 21.08
C LEU A 17 -6.65 2.07 20.66
N SER A 18 -7.33 1.15 21.37
CA SER A 18 -7.42 -0.26 20.94
C SER A 18 -8.03 -0.40 19.55
N ARG A 19 -9.14 0.31 19.31
CA ARG A 19 -9.78 0.36 17.99
C ARG A 19 -8.87 0.99 16.93
N ILE A 20 -8.10 2.02 17.27
CA ILE A 20 -7.16 2.67 16.33
C ILE A 20 -6.00 1.72 15.99
N LEU A 21 -5.48 0.99 16.98
CA LEU A 21 -4.44 -0.01 16.79
C LEU A 21 -4.93 -1.20 15.96
N ASP A 22 -6.13 -1.70 16.22
CA ASP A 22 -6.74 -2.78 15.43
C ASP A 22 -6.94 -2.35 13.97
N ILE A 23 -7.40 -1.12 13.73
CA ILE A 23 -7.55 -0.57 12.38
C ILE A 23 -6.17 -0.38 11.73
N ALA A 24 -5.19 0.16 12.44
CA ALA A 24 -3.84 0.36 11.92
C ALA A 24 -3.17 -0.97 11.55
N LEU A 25 -3.34 -2.00 12.39
CA LEU A 25 -2.86 -3.35 12.12
C LEU A 25 -3.59 -3.96 10.91
N ALA A 26 -4.91 -3.84 10.81
CA ALA A 26 -5.68 -4.29 9.65
C ALA A 26 -5.22 -3.60 8.35
N VAL A 27 -4.99 -2.29 8.39
CA VAL A 27 -4.50 -1.49 7.26
C VAL A 27 -3.07 -1.90 6.86
N SER A 28 -2.24 -2.33 7.81
CA SER A 28 -0.89 -2.83 7.52
C SER A 28 -0.90 -4.14 6.72
N TYR A 29 -1.83 -5.06 7.01
CA TYR A 29 -1.93 -6.33 6.29
C TYR A 29 -2.39 -6.14 4.84
N ILE A 30 -3.38 -5.28 4.62
CA ILE A 30 -3.86 -4.98 3.25
C ILE A 30 -2.77 -4.29 2.43
N TYR A 31 -1.89 -3.50 3.04
CA TYR A 31 -0.74 -2.90 2.36
C TYR A 31 0.25 -3.94 1.85
N VAL A 32 0.67 -4.86 2.73
CA VAL A 32 1.59 -5.95 2.35
C VAL A 32 0.96 -6.81 1.25
N ALA A 33 -0.35 -7.10 1.35
CA ALA A 33 -1.07 -7.82 0.32
C ALA A 33 -1.02 -7.10 -1.04
N TRP A 34 -1.26 -5.79 -1.08
CA TRP A 34 -1.17 -5.01 -2.31
C TRP A 34 0.24 -4.99 -2.91
N ILE A 35 1.29 -4.88 -2.09
CA ILE A 35 2.67 -4.95 -2.57
C ILE A 35 2.95 -6.29 -3.23
N VAL A 36 2.60 -7.39 -2.56
CA VAL A 36 2.83 -8.75 -3.09
C VAL A 36 2.08 -8.94 -4.41
N VAL A 37 0.81 -8.57 -4.44
CA VAL A 37 -0.04 -8.70 -5.63
C VAL A 37 0.45 -7.79 -6.78
N HIS A 38 0.89 -6.57 -6.49
CA HIS A 38 1.46 -5.65 -7.49
C HIS A 38 2.80 -6.17 -8.04
N TYR A 39 3.67 -6.70 -7.17
CA TYR A 39 4.94 -7.28 -7.57
C TYR A 39 4.74 -8.50 -8.47
N LEU A 40 3.90 -9.45 -8.05
CA LEU A 40 3.61 -10.66 -8.81
C LEU A 40 2.96 -10.34 -10.14
N SER A 41 1.94 -9.48 -10.16
CA SER A 41 1.22 -9.12 -11.39
C SER A 41 2.13 -8.45 -12.43
N SER A 42 3.05 -7.57 -12.00
CA SER A 42 4.00 -6.90 -12.89
C SER A 42 4.94 -7.89 -13.59
N HIS A 43 5.47 -8.88 -12.84
CA HIS A 43 6.34 -9.91 -13.42
C HIS A 43 5.58 -10.88 -14.32
N LEU A 44 4.37 -11.27 -13.92
CA LEU A 44 3.54 -12.19 -14.68
C LEU A 44 3.05 -11.56 -16.00
N TYR A 45 2.75 -10.26 -15.98
CA TYR A 45 2.35 -9.50 -17.17
C TYR A 45 3.44 -9.47 -18.24
N VAL A 46 4.69 -9.19 -17.86
CA VAL A 46 5.81 -9.20 -18.81
C VAL A 46 6.10 -10.62 -19.32
N LYS A 47 5.91 -11.66 -18.50
CA LYS A 47 6.16 -13.04 -18.91
C LYS A 47 5.11 -13.60 -19.87
N TRP A 48 3.84 -13.26 -19.68
CA TRP A 48 2.73 -13.88 -20.43
C TRP A 48 2.07 -12.96 -21.46
N CYS A 49 2.00 -11.66 -21.20
CA CYS A 49 1.24 -10.72 -22.04
C CYS A 49 2.13 -9.96 -23.01
N VAL A 50 3.35 -9.59 -22.58
CA VAL A 50 4.28 -8.77 -23.37
C VAL A 50 5.72 -9.27 -23.18
N PRO A 51 6.05 -10.48 -23.67
CA PRO A 51 7.41 -11.00 -23.54
C PRO A 51 8.41 -10.13 -24.31
N PRO A 52 9.64 -9.92 -23.80
CA PRO A 52 10.64 -8.99 -24.35
C PRO A 52 11.34 -9.53 -25.60
N THR A 53 10.57 -10.06 -26.56
CA THR A 53 11.05 -10.58 -27.84
C THR A 53 10.32 -9.87 -28.99
N VAL A 54 10.93 -9.84 -30.18
CA VAL A 54 10.30 -9.22 -31.36
C VAL A 54 8.95 -9.87 -31.70
N MET A 55 8.87 -11.21 -31.59
CA MET A 55 7.61 -11.92 -31.77
C MET A 55 6.58 -11.53 -30.69
N GLY A 56 7.02 -11.40 -29.44
CA GLY A 56 6.21 -10.92 -28.33
C GLY A 56 5.60 -9.54 -28.59
N PHE A 57 6.37 -8.63 -29.18
CA PHE A 57 5.90 -7.29 -29.55
C PHE A 57 4.82 -7.33 -30.63
N VAL A 58 5.00 -8.15 -31.68
CA VAL A 58 4.01 -8.31 -32.75
C VAL A 58 2.73 -8.99 -32.24
N MET A 59 2.87 -9.95 -31.33
CA MET A 59 1.73 -10.67 -30.75
C MET A 59 1.02 -9.89 -29.63
N ALA A 60 1.69 -8.94 -28.97
CA ALA A 60 1.15 -8.14 -27.87
C ALA A 60 -0.25 -7.55 -28.10
N PRO A 61 -0.58 -6.91 -29.25
CA PRO A 61 -1.93 -6.38 -29.47
C PRO A 61 -3.04 -7.44 -29.44
N PHE A 62 -2.71 -8.71 -29.71
CA PHE A 62 -3.66 -9.82 -29.67
C PHE A 62 -3.74 -10.49 -28.28
N LEU A 63 -2.64 -10.50 -27.52
CA LEU A 63 -2.61 -11.09 -26.17
C LEU A 63 -3.09 -10.13 -25.08
N VAL A 64 -2.79 -8.84 -25.18
CA VAL A 64 -3.18 -7.83 -24.18
C VAL A 64 -4.70 -7.77 -23.91
N PRO A 65 -5.61 -7.86 -24.89
CA PRO A 65 -7.06 -7.85 -24.63
C PRO A 65 -7.59 -9.15 -24.02
N SER A 66 -6.75 -10.18 -23.86
CA SER A 66 -7.17 -11.42 -23.19
C SER A 66 -7.56 -11.14 -21.73
N PRO A 67 -8.49 -11.93 -21.16
CA PRO A 67 -9.04 -11.67 -19.84
C PRO A 67 -7.99 -11.69 -18.72
N HIS A 68 -7.00 -12.59 -18.81
CA HIS A 68 -5.94 -12.68 -17.81
C HIS A 68 -4.99 -11.48 -17.85
N CYS A 69 -4.60 -11.00 -19.04
CA CYS A 69 -3.76 -9.81 -19.20
C CYS A 69 -4.48 -8.53 -18.79
N THR A 70 -5.79 -8.45 -19.03
CA THR A 70 -6.61 -7.33 -18.58
C THR A 70 -6.71 -7.27 -17.05
N ALA A 71 -6.91 -8.41 -16.40
CA ALA A 71 -6.91 -8.50 -14.94
C ALA A 71 -5.55 -8.10 -14.36
N LEU A 72 -4.45 -8.64 -14.89
CA LEU A 72 -3.09 -8.29 -14.45
C LEU A 72 -2.82 -6.79 -14.62
N ARG A 73 -3.21 -6.20 -15.76
CA ARG A 73 -3.06 -4.77 -16.02
C ARG A 73 -3.84 -3.92 -15.02
N TRP A 74 -5.07 -4.31 -14.70
CA TRP A 74 -5.88 -3.62 -13.68
C TRP A 74 -5.21 -3.69 -12.31
N VAL A 75 -4.70 -4.87 -11.93
CA VAL A 75 -3.98 -5.03 -10.66
C VAL A 75 -2.73 -4.14 -10.61
N ILE A 76 -1.98 -4.02 -11.70
CA ILE A 76 -0.79 -3.17 -11.77
C ILE A 76 -1.18 -1.70 -11.57
N THR A 77 -2.16 -1.21 -12.33
CA THR A 77 -2.54 0.22 -12.26
C THR A 77 -3.24 0.56 -10.96
N THR A 78 -4.26 -0.21 -10.56
CA THR A 78 -5.01 0.04 -9.33
C THR A 78 -4.15 -0.23 -8.09
N GLY A 79 -3.38 -1.32 -8.06
CA GLY A 79 -2.48 -1.62 -6.95
C GLY A 79 -1.42 -0.55 -6.74
N GLY A 80 -0.85 -0.01 -7.84
CA GLY A 80 0.07 1.13 -7.77
C GLY A 80 -0.59 2.38 -7.15
N GLN A 81 -1.84 2.68 -7.52
CA GLN A 81 -2.59 3.80 -6.93
C GLN A 81 -2.86 3.60 -5.43
N GLN A 82 -3.16 2.38 -4.99
CA GLN A 82 -3.33 2.09 -3.56
C GLN A 82 -2.04 2.34 -2.77
N ILE A 83 -0.90 1.88 -3.29
CA ILE A 83 0.42 2.10 -2.68
C ILE A 83 0.72 3.61 -2.58
N ILE A 84 0.52 4.36 -3.66
CA ILE A 84 0.75 5.82 -3.67
C ILE A 84 -0.16 6.53 -2.66
N THR A 85 -1.44 6.19 -2.62
CA THR A 85 -2.41 6.81 -1.70
C THR A 85 -1.96 6.69 -0.25
N MET A 86 -1.38 5.55 0.15
CA MET A 86 -0.83 5.36 1.49
C MET A 86 0.36 6.28 1.79
N TRP A 87 1.31 6.40 0.86
CA TRP A 87 2.41 7.36 0.98
C TRP A 87 1.91 8.80 1.05
N THR A 88 0.84 9.13 0.34
CA THR A 88 0.20 10.46 0.40
C THR A 88 -0.39 10.75 1.77
N VAL A 89 -1.01 9.77 2.44
CA VAL A 89 -1.53 9.95 3.82
C VAL A 89 -0.38 10.21 4.79
N ILE A 90 0.70 9.44 4.70
CA ILE A 90 1.90 9.65 5.54
C ILE A 90 2.52 11.03 5.27
N GLY A 91 2.65 11.40 4.00
CA GLY A 91 3.14 12.73 3.60
C GLY A 91 2.27 13.84 4.16
N THR A 92 0.95 13.70 4.08
CA THR A 92 -0.02 14.67 4.63
C THR A 92 0.14 14.83 6.14
N TRP A 93 0.37 13.74 6.88
CA TRP A 93 0.63 13.80 8.31
C TRP A 93 1.93 14.56 8.63
N LEU A 94 3.01 14.28 7.89
CA LEU A 94 4.29 14.99 8.04
C LEU A 94 4.17 16.48 7.72
N PHE A 95 3.44 16.84 6.66
CA PHE A 95 3.20 18.25 6.30
C PHE A 95 2.44 18.99 7.40
N ASN A 96 1.40 18.38 7.97
CA ASN A 96 0.66 18.97 9.09
C ASN A 96 1.57 19.19 10.32
N LEU A 97 2.46 18.25 10.61
CA LEU A 97 3.44 18.40 11.70
C LEU A 97 4.38 19.59 11.45
N ALA A 98 4.91 19.72 10.22
CA ALA A 98 5.80 20.82 9.86
C ALA A 98 5.12 22.20 9.95
N ILE A 99 3.87 22.30 9.48
CA ILE A 99 3.08 23.53 9.56
C ILE A 99 2.81 23.90 11.02
N ASN A 100 2.36 22.95 11.84
CA ASN A 100 2.10 23.19 13.27
C ASN A 100 3.36 23.63 14.02
N TYR A 101 4.50 23.05 13.68
CA TYR A 101 5.79 23.47 14.24
C TYR A 101 6.12 24.92 13.88
N THR A 102 5.92 25.29 12.61
CA THR A 102 6.20 26.66 12.11
C THR A 102 5.28 27.71 12.75
N ILE A 103 4.01 27.37 12.97
CA ILE A 103 3.05 28.25 13.67
C ILE A 103 3.49 28.47 15.11
N LYS A 104 3.91 27.40 15.80
CA LYS A 104 4.36 27.49 17.19
C LYS A 104 5.57 28.42 17.31
N THR A 105 6.57 28.27 16.45
CA THR A 105 7.78 29.12 16.47
C THR A 105 7.52 30.59 16.15
N LYS A 106 6.38 30.93 15.52
CA LYS A 106 6.01 32.32 15.24
C LYS A 106 5.29 32.99 16.42
N ASN A 107 4.70 32.19 17.31
CA ASN A 107 3.92 32.67 18.45
C ASN A 107 4.75 32.77 19.75
N ASP A 108 5.93 32.16 19.79
CA ASP A 108 6.96 32.30 20.83
C ASP A 108 7.93 33.45 20.48
#